data_AF-A0A926PJD3-F1
#
_entry.id   AF-A0A926PJD3-F1
#
_cell.length_a   1.000
_cell.length_b   1.000
_cell.length_c   1.000
_cell.angle_alpha   90.00
_cell.angle_beta   90.00
_cell.angle_gamma   90.00
#
_symmetry.space_group_name_H-M   'P 1'
#
loop_
_entity.id
_entity.type
_entity.pdbx_description
1 polymer ?
#
loop_
_entity_poly.entity_id
_entity_poly.type
_entity_poly.pdbx_seq_one_letter_code
_entity_poly.pdbx_strand_id
1 'polypeptide(L)'
;KNAAYPVAIDELKQDQTLKTETELRQSRYLNNRIEQDYRKIKRIVRPMMGFQSFNTAKRTLRGIEAMAMIRKGQVKGISQGDIVSQAQFISELFGARA
;
A
#
# COMPACT_ATOMS: atom_id res chain seq x y z
N LYS A 1 -4.31 -3.29 26.14
CA LYS A 1 -5.46 -2.98 25.26
C LYS A 1 -5.75 -1.49 25.44
N ASN A 2 -5.86 -0.71 24.36
CA ASN A 2 -6.07 0.75 24.47
C ASN A 2 -7.57 1.04 24.63
N ALA A 3 -7.93 1.83 25.66
CA ALA A 3 -9.31 2.17 25.99
C ALA A 3 -9.99 3.08 24.95
N ALA A 4 -9.23 3.77 24.09
CA ALA A 4 -9.77 4.63 23.06
C ALA A 4 -10.39 3.86 21.87
N TYR A 5 -9.97 2.61 21.63
CA TYR A 5 -10.40 1.89 20.42
C TYR A 5 -11.89 1.51 20.39
N PRO A 6 -12.52 1.01 21.47
CA PRO A 6 -13.96 0.74 21.45
C PRO A 6 -14.79 1.99 21.14
N VAL A 7 -14.49 3.11 21.82
CA VAL A 7 -15.20 4.38 21.63
C VAL A 7 -15.11 4.84 20.17
N ALA A 8 -13.91 4.84 19.59
CA ALA A 8 -13.72 5.22 18.19
C ALA A 8 -14.45 4.29 17.20
N ILE A 9 -14.50 2.98 17.47
CA ILE A 9 -15.22 2.02 16.62
C ILE A 9 -16.73 2.25 16.70
N ASP A 10 -17.26 2.56 17.87
CA ASP A 10 -18.69 2.84 18.05
C ASP A 10 -19.09 4.13 17.34
N GLU A 11 -18.28 5.19 17.43
CA GLU A 11 -18.44 6.44 16.66
C GLU A 11 -18.44 6.17 15.15
N LEU A 12 -17.47 5.39 14.66
CA LEU A 12 -17.36 5.01 13.25
C LEU A 12 -18.50 4.10 12.76
N LYS A 13 -19.23 3.42 13.66
CA LYS A 13 -20.44 2.68 13.30
C LYS A 13 -21.66 3.60 13.24
N GLN A 14 -21.71 4.60 14.12
CA GLN A 14 -22.80 5.59 14.15
C GLN A 14 -22.77 6.49 12.90
N ASP A 15 -21.59 6.90 12.46
CA ASP A 15 -21.42 7.73 11.26
C ASP A 15 -21.50 6.94 9.93
N GLN A 16 -21.73 5.62 10.01
CA GLN A 16 -21.81 4.69 8.87
C GLN A 16 -20.52 4.52 8.06
N THR A 17 -19.38 4.99 8.57
CA THR A 17 -18.06 4.73 7.97
C THR A 17 -17.70 3.25 8.06
N LEU A 18 -18.06 2.61 9.17
CA LEU A 18 -17.96 1.17 9.38
C LEU A 18 -19.36 0.56 9.41
N LYS A 19 -19.46 -0.64 8.84
CA LYS A 19 -20.71 -1.41 8.92
C LYS A 19 -20.95 -1.87 10.35
N THR A 20 -22.20 -1.95 10.78
CA THR A 20 -22.59 -2.26 12.16
C THR A 20 -22.07 -3.64 12.62
N GLU A 21 -21.99 -4.60 11.70
CA GLU A 21 -21.46 -5.95 11.93
C GLU A 21 -19.93 -6.02 12.08
N THR A 22 -19.21 -4.91 11.89
CA THR A 22 -17.74 -4.89 12.01
C THR A 22 -17.31 -5.22 13.43
N GLU A 23 -16.50 -6.27 13.61
CA GLU A 23 -15.99 -6.67 14.92
C GLU A 23 -14.61 -6.08 15.21
N LEU A 24 -14.43 -5.49 16.40
CA LEU A 24 -13.12 -5.03 16.87
C LEU A 24 -12.28 -6.21 17.36
N ARG A 25 -11.21 -6.55 16.62
CA ARG A 25 -10.27 -7.61 17.00
C ARG A 25 -8.96 -7.05 17.54
N GLN A 26 -8.83 -6.98 18.87
CA GLN A 26 -7.58 -6.57 19.53
C GLN A 26 -6.58 -7.73 19.68
N SER A 27 -6.16 -8.31 18.56
CA SER A 27 -5.17 -9.40 18.53
C SER A 27 -3.81 -8.89 18.06
N ARG A 28 -2.78 -9.05 18.91
CA ARG A 28 -1.40 -8.68 18.58
C ARG A 28 -0.90 -9.40 17.33
N TYR A 29 -1.25 -10.67 17.15
CA TYR A 29 -0.85 -11.45 15.98
C TYR A 29 -1.45 -10.89 14.69
N LEU A 30 -2.75 -10.56 14.69
CA LEU A 30 -3.41 -9.99 13.52
C LEU A 30 -2.84 -8.62 13.17
N ASN A 31 -2.56 -7.80 14.20
CA ASN A 31 -1.87 -6.54 14.01
C ASN A 31 -0.50 -6.75 13.38
N ASN A 32 0.33 -7.64 13.93
CA ASN A 32 1.65 -7.95 13.38
C ASN A 32 1.62 -8.39 11.90
N ARG A 33 0.57 -9.10 11.48
CA ARG A 33 0.40 -9.53 10.08
C ARG A 33 0.12 -8.35 9.15
N ILE A 34 -0.79 -7.45 9.54
CA ILE A 34 -1.03 -6.18 8.82
C ILE A 34 0.26 -5.35 8.81
N GLU A 35 0.97 -5.33 9.94
CA GLU A 35 2.20 -4.58 10.07
C GLU A 35 3.33 -5.10 9.20
N GLN A 36 3.38 -6.42 9.03
CA GLN A 36 4.36 -7.05 8.16
C GLN A 36 4.12 -6.70 6.69
N ASP A 37 2.86 -6.63 6.26
CA ASP A 37 2.49 -6.32 4.88
C ASP A 37 2.99 -4.94 4.45
N TYR A 38 2.86 -3.93 5.32
CA TYR A 38 3.34 -2.58 5.00
C TYR A 38 4.86 -2.41 5.05
N ARG A 39 5.65 -3.40 5.55
CA ARG A 39 7.10 -3.21 5.79
C ARG A 39 7.85 -2.83 4.53
N LYS A 40 7.43 -3.36 3.37
CA LYS A 40 8.06 -3.05 2.09
C LYS A 40 7.89 -1.57 1.74
N ILE A 41 6.69 -1.03 1.92
CA ILE A 41 6.40 0.38 1.70
C ILE A 41 7.18 1.22 2.70
N LYS A 42 7.10 0.91 4.01
CA LYS A 42 7.85 1.62 5.05
C LYS A 42 9.34 1.67 4.78
N ARG A 43 9.94 0.57 4.31
CA ARG A 43 11.37 0.51 3.96
C ARG A 43 11.73 1.47 2.82
N ILE A 44 10.87 1.61 1.81
CA ILE A 44 11.10 2.52 0.68
C ILE A 44 10.92 3.98 1.09
N VAL A 45 9.91 4.27 1.92
CA VAL A 45 9.57 5.66 2.29
C VAL A 45 10.39 6.21 3.46
N ARG A 46 10.93 5.36 4.34
CA ARG A 46 11.71 5.78 5.51
C ARG A 46 12.96 6.62 5.19
N PRO A 47 13.73 6.36 4.12
CA PRO A 47 14.82 7.26 3.71
C PRO A 47 14.34 8.51 2.96
N MET A 48 13.07 8.61 2.61
CA MET A 48 12.50 9.84 2.04
C MET A 48 12.32 10.86 3.18
N MET A 49 12.59 12.14 2.94
CA MET A 49 12.41 13.24 3.91
C MET A 49 10.91 13.56 4.19
N GLY A 50 10.06 12.54 4.19
CA GLY A 50 8.61 12.67 4.25
C GLY A 50 7.98 13.11 2.93
N PHE A 51 6.66 13.28 2.95
CA PHE A 51 5.88 13.80 1.84
C PHE A 51 5.39 15.21 2.18
N GLN A 52 5.59 16.17 1.27
CA GLN A 52 5.17 17.56 1.50
C GLN A 52 3.66 17.76 1.60
N SER A 53 2.83 16.88 1.01
CA SER A 53 1.38 16.95 1.08
C SER A 53 0.74 15.56 0.97
N PHE A 54 -0.54 15.46 1.33
CA PHE A 54 -1.31 14.22 1.16
C PHE A 54 -1.40 13.80 -0.32
N ASN A 55 -1.55 14.76 -1.23
CA ASN A 55 -1.63 14.49 -2.66
C ASN A 55 -0.31 13.93 -3.21
N THR A 56 0.83 14.46 -2.78
CA THR A 56 2.13 13.93 -3.18
C THR A 56 2.37 12.55 -2.57
N ALA A 57 2.02 12.34 -1.29
CA ALA A 57 2.07 11.02 -0.66
C ALA A 57 1.27 9.97 -1.45
N LYS A 58 0.02 10.29 -1.79
CA LYS A 58 -0.87 9.40 -2.55
C LYS A 58 -0.30 9.04 -3.92
N ARG A 59 0.25 10.01 -4.66
CA ARG A 59 0.87 9.77 -5.97
C ARG A 59 2.13 8.90 -5.85
N THR A 60 3.00 9.19 -4.89
CA THR A 60 4.24 8.43 -4.69
C THR A 60 3.96 6.99 -4.26
N LEU A 61 3.03 6.78 -3.32
CA LEU A 61 2.64 5.45 -2.87
C LEU A 61 2.05 4.62 -4.02
N ARG A 62 1.19 5.21 -4.86
CA ARG A 62 0.67 4.55 -6.07
C ARG A 62 1.77 4.15 -7.05
N GLY A 63 2.78 5.00 -7.24
CA GLY A 63 3.94 4.67 -8.07
C GLY A 63 4.76 3.49 -7.51
N ILE A 64 4.99 3.48 -6.19
CA ILE A 64 5.68 2.37 -5.51
C ILE A 64 4.91 1.05 -5.68
N GLU A 65 3.59 1.09 -5.54
CA GLU A 65 2.71 -0.07 -5.75
C GLU A 65 2.73 -0.54 -7.20
N ALA A 66 2.63 0.38 -8.17
CA ALA A 66 2.70 0.06 -9.59
C ALA A 66 4.00 -0.66 -9.96
N MET A 67 5.15 -0.15 -9.52
CA MET A 67 6.44 -0.80 -9.74
C MET A 67 6.51 -2.18 -9.07
N ALA A 68 5.89 -2.35 -7.90
CA ALA A 68 5.79 -3.65 -7.24
C ALA A 68 4.92 -4.64 -8.01
N MET A 69 3.83 -4.19 -8.63
CA MET A 69 2.96 -5.01 -9.48
C MET A 69 3.67 -5.47 -10.75
N ILE A 70 4.40 -4.57 -11.43
CA ILE A 70 5.24 -4.89 -12.59
C ILE A 70 6.25 -5.97 -12.22
N ARG A 71 6.97 -5.78 -11.10
CA ARG A 71 7.99 -6.74 -10.64
C ARG A 71 7.40 -8.12 -10.31
N LYS A 72 6.15 -8.17 -9.85
CA LYS A 72 5.41 -9.41 -9.56
C LYS A 72 4.83 -10.08 -10.81
N GLY A 73 4.95 -9.48 -12.01
CA GLY A 73 4.33 -10.01 -13.23
C GLY A 73 2.81 -9.90 -13.23
N GLN A 74 2.25 -8.89 -12.54
CA GLN A 74 0.81 -8.65 -12.51
C GLN A 74 0.33 -7.83 -13.72
N VAL A 75 1.23 -7.49 -14.64
CA VAL A 75 0.89 -6.83 -15.91
C VAL A 75 0.57 -7.91 -16.93
N LYS A 76 -0.55 -7.74 -17.64
CA LYS A 76 -0.98 -8.69 -18.67
C LYS A 76 0.11 -8.87 -19.72
N GLY A 77 0.50 -10.12 -19.98
CA GLY A 77 1.53 -10.45 -20.96
C GLY A 77 2.97 -10.31 -20.47
N ILE A 78 3.20 -9.87 -19.22
CA ILE A 78 4.54 -9.74 -18.64
C ILE A 78 4.65 -10.66 -17.44
N SER A 79 5.47 -11.70 -17.56
CA SER A 79 5.65 -12.68 -16.48
C SER A 79 6.57 -12.17 -15.38
N GLN A 80 6.42 -12.75 -14.18
CA GLN A 80 7.37 -12.53 -13.10
C GLN A 80 8.74 -13.08 -13.50
N GLY A 81 9.79 -12.27 -13.43
CA GLY A 81 11.16 -12.68 -13.76
C GLY A 81 11.57 -12.44 -15.21
N ASP A 82 10.64 -12.06 -16.09
CA ASP A 82 10.96 -11.57 -17.43
C ASP A 82 11.45 -10.11 -17.35
N ILE A 83 12.75 -9.96 -17.07
CA ILE A 83 13.36 -8.65 -16.82
C ILE A 83 13.34 -7.78 -18.09
N VAL A 84 13.48 -8.38 -19.27
CA VAL A 84 13.54 -7.66 -20.55
C VAL A 84 12.18 -7.04 -20.85
N SER A 85 11.11 -7.82 -20.82
CA SER A 85 9.76 -7.30 -21.07
C SER A 85 9.32 -6.31 -20.00
N GLN A 86 9.69 -6.53 -18.73
CA GLN A 86 9.45 -5.55 -17.66
C GLN A 86 10.17 -4.23 -17.91
N ALA A 87 11.42 -4.25 -18.35
CA ALA A 87 12.19 -3.04 -18.64
C ALA A 87 11.63 -2.29 -19.85
N GLN A 88 11.32 -2.99 -20.94
CA GLN A 88 10.70 -2.41 -22.14
C GLN A 88 9.37 -1.72 -21.81
N PHE A 89 8.51 -2.39 -21.05
CA PHE A 89 7.24 -1.81 -20.61
C PHE A 89 7.42 -0.53 -19.79
N ILE A 90 8.40 -0.48 -18.89
CA ILE A 90 8.69 0.72 -18.09
C ILE A 90 9.20 1.85 -19.00
N SER A 91 10.12 1.55 -19.92
CA SER A 91 10.64 2.54 -20.88
C SER A 91 9.54 3.14 -21.76
N GLU A 92 8.63 2.30 -22.27
CA GLU A 92 7.47 2.74 -23.04
C GLU A 92 6.52 3.61 -22.21
N LEU A 93 6.19 3.16 -21.00
CA LEU A 93 5.26 3.87 -20.10
C LEU A 93 5.73 5.28 -19.75
N PHE A 94 7.04 5.46 -19.53
CA PHE A 94 7.61 6.75 -19.15
C PHE A 94 8.18 7.54 -20.33
N GLY A 95 8.04 7.05 -21.57
CA GLY A 95 8.59 7.71 -22.76
C GLY A 95 10.10 7.89 -22.73
N ALA A 96 10.80 7.09 -21.92
CA ALA A 96 12.25 7.06 -21.87
C ALA A 96 12.72 6.23 -23.08
N ARG A 97 12.87 6.89 -24.24
CA ARG A 97 13.61 6.30 -25.35
C ARG A 97 15.00 5.97 -24.84
N ALA A 98 15.32 4.67 -24.80
CA ALA A 98 16.69 4.20 -24.63
C ALA A 98 17.54 4.63 -25.82
#